data_AF-F4WS78-F1
#
_entry.id   AF-F4WS78-F1
#
_cell.length_a   1.000
_cell.length_b   1.000
_cell.length_c   1.000
_cell.angle_alpha   90.00
_cell.angle_beta   90.00
_cell.angle_gamma   90.00
#
_symmetry.space_group_name_H-M   'P 1'
#
loop_
_entity.id
_entity.type
_entity.pdbx_description
1 polymer ?
#
loop_
_entity_poly.entity_id
_entity_poly.type
_entity_poly.pdbx_seq_one_letter_code
_entity_poly.pdbx_strand_id
1 'polypeptide(L)' 'MQRTQFFVALKVSDFIPKKEHLREALFFCFNLKKSAAESHCLLVKAYEEHVLYQTTCRDWFRRFKNNDFDVNNKEPAEKV' A
#
# COMPACT_ATOMS: atom_id res chain seq x y z
N MET A 1 -16.88 22.75 -20.51
CA MET A 1 -16.77 23.62 -19.32
C MET A 1 -16.55 22.75 -18.11
N GLN A 2 -15.60 23.13 -17.26
CA GLN A 2 -14.84 22.22 -16.41
C GLN A 2 -15.70 21.48 -15.38
N ARG A 3 -15.57 20.14 -15.33
CA ARG A 3 -15.96 19.34 -14.18
C ARG A 3 -15.06 19.76 -13.02
N THR A 4 -15.56 20.64 -12.16
CA THR A 4 -14.90 20.99 -10.90
C THR A 4 -14.76 19.72 -10.08
N GLN A 5 -13.58 19.10 -10.13
CA GLN A 5 -13.22 18.03 -9.22
C GLN A 5 -12.96 18.69 -7.87
N PHE A 6 -13.98 18.72 -7.02
CA PHE A 6 -13.78 18.95 -5.60
C PHE A 6 -13.03 17.74 -5.05
N PHE A 7 -11.70 17.78 -5.10
CA PHE A 7 -10.83 16.89 -4.37
C PHE A 7 -10.85 17.29 -2.88
N VAL A 8 -11.97 17.06 -2.22
CA VAL A 8 -11.93 16.90 -0.76
C VAL A 8 -11.35 15.50 -0.55
N ALA A 9 -10.12 15.43 -0.01
CA ALA A 9 -9.51 14.18 0.41
C ALA A 9 -10.39 13.60 1.52
N LEU A 10 -11.37 12.79 1.14
CA LEU A 10 -12.24 12.12 2.08
C LEU A 10 -11.39 11.04 2.75
N LYS A 11 -10.98 11.27 4.00
CA LYS A 11 -10.43 10.24 4.87
C LYS A 11 -11.44 9.10 4.91
N VAL A 12 -11.10 7.97 4.29
CA VAL A 12 -12.05 6.86 4.11
C VAL A 12 -12.27 6.12 5.43
N SER A 13 -11.29 6.18 6.35
CA SER A 13 -11.40 5.56 7.67
C SER A 13 -10.54 6.26 8.72
N ASP A 14 -10.99 6.26 9.97
CA ASP A 14 -10.20 6.68 11.15
C ASP A 14 -9.20 5.60 11.62
N PHE A 15 -9.16 4.46 10.93
CA PHE A 15 -8.24 3.39 11.21
C PHE A 15 -6.80 3.81 10.89
N ILE A 16 -5.90 3.66 11.85
CA ILE A 16 -4.47 3.87 11.68
C ILE A 16 -3.82 2.51 11.34
N PRO A 17 -3.40 2.30 10.09
CA PRO A 17 -2.86 1.01 9.69
C PRO A 17 -1.45 0.80 10.26
N LYS A 18 -1.15 -0.43 10.67
CA LYS A 18 0.21 -0.89 10.96
C LYS A 18 0.89 -1.33 9.67
N LYS A 19 2.20 -1.54 9.72
CA LYS A 19 2.97 -2.04 8.57
C LYS A 19 2.41 -3.37 8.04
N GLU A 20 1.95 -4.29 8.90
CA GLU A 20 1.32 -5.54 8.46
C GLU A 20 0.03 -5.28 7.66
N HIS A 21 -0.88 -4.45 8.20
CA HIS A 21 -2.14 -4.10 7.53
C HIS A 21 -1.91 -3.50 6.13
N LEU A 22 -0.89 -2.65 5.97
CA LEU A 22 -0.55 -2.06 4.67
C LEU A 22 -0.05 -3.12 3.68
N ARG A 23 0.72 -4.11 4.14
CA ARG A 23 1.24 -5.19 3.29
C ARG A 23 0.14 -6.16 2.86
N GLU A 24 -0.77 -6.50 3.77
CA GLU A 24 -1.96 -7.28 3.47
C GLU A 24 -2.85 -6.55 2.46
N ALA A 25 -3.06 -5.25 2.64
CA ALA A 25 -3.82 -4.43 1.70
C ALA A 25 -3.13 -4.35 0.33
N LEU A 26 -1.80 -4.27 0.28
CA LEU A 26 -1.04 -4.37 -0.97
C LEU A 26 -1.20 -5.75 -1.63
N PHE A 27 -1.19 -6.84 -0.85
CA PHE A 27 -1.42 -8.19 -1.36
C PHE A 27 -2.83 -8.34 -1.94
N PHE A 28 -3.84 -7.79 -1.26
CA PHE A 28 -5.19 -7.70 -1.79
C PHE A 28 -5.25 -6.94 -3.13
N CYS A 29 -4.61 -5.76 -3.20
CA CYS A 29 -4.56 -4.99 -4.45
C CYS A 29 -3.82 -5.73 -5.59
N PHE A 30 -2.77 -6.46 -5.26
CA PHE A 30 -2.05 -7.33 -6.21
C PHE A 30 -2.96 -8.44 -6.77
N ASN A 31 -3.74 -9.08 -5.91
CA ASN A 31 -4.74 -10.08 -6.34
C ASN A 31 -5.83 -9.48 -7.23
N LEU A 32 -6.19 -8.21 -6.99
CA LEU A 32 -7.06 -7.42 -7.88
C LEU A 32 -6.40 -6.98 -9.19
N LYS A 33 -5.17 -7.43 -9.49
CA LYS A 33 -4.40 -7.09 -10.70
C LYS A 33 -4.11 -5.59 -10.85
N LYS A 34 -4.16 -4.82 -9.76
CA LYS A 34 -3.73 -3.42 -9.75
C LYS A 34 -2.23 -3.31 -9.89
N SER A 35 -1.73 -2.18 -10.36
CA SER A 35 -0.29 -1.86 -10.31
C SER A 35 0.13 -1.38 -8.92
N ALA A 36 1.45 -1.37 -8.65
CA ALA A 36 1.99 -0.83 -7.40
C ALA A 36 1.67 0.66 -7.23
N ALA A 37 1.63 1.43 -8.33
CA ALA A 37 1.30 2.84 -8.32
C ALA A 37 -0.18 3.07 -7.97
N GLU A 38 -1.10 2.33 -8.61
CA GLU A 38 -2.53 2.41 -8.28
C GLU A 38 -2.81 2.00 -6.84
N SER A 39 -2.14 0.95 -6.37
CA SER A 39 -2.28 0.45 -4.99
C SER A 39 -1.78 1.49 -3.98
N HIS A 40 -0.63 2.12 -4.24
CA HIS A 40 -0.13 3.23 -3.42
C HIS A 40 -1.13 4.39 -3.39
N CYS A 41 -1.68 4.81 -4.55
CA CYS A 41 -2.67 5.89 -4.60
C CYS A 41 -3.94 5.55 -3.81
N LEU A 42 -4.41 4.31 -3.86
CA LEU A 42 -5.57 3.86 -3.08
C LEU A 42 -5.30 3.90 -1.58
N LEU A 43 -4.11 3.46 -1.15
CA LEU A 43 -3.74 3.47 0.26
C LEU A 43 -3.52 4.89 0.79
N VAL A 44 -2.90 5.80 0.02
CA VAL A 44 -2.81 7.24 0.37
C VAL A 44 -4.18 7.87 0.47
N LYS A 45 -5.11 7.52 -0.42
CA LYS A 45 -6.48 8.02 -0.36
C LYS A 45 -7.22 7.51 0.88
N ALA A 46 -6.94 6.28 1.32
CA ALA A 46 -7.63 5.67 2.47
C ALA A 46 -7.04 6.10 3.82
N TYR A 47 -5.72 6.19 3.91
CA TYR A 47 -4.98 6.29 5.17
C TYR A 47 -4.04 7.51 5.25
N GLU A 48 -4.10 8.42 4.27
CA GLU A 48 -3.37 9.70 4.22
C GLU A 48 -1.84 9.53 4.21
N GLU A 49 -1.11 10.13 5.16
CA GLU A 49 0.36 10.14 5.20
C GLU A 49 0.95 8.87 5.85
N HIS A 50 0.12 8.04 6.48
CA HIS A 50 0.58 6.85 7.23
C HIS A 50 0.93 5.65 6.34
N VAL A 51 1.29 5.87 5.07
CA VAL A 51 1.49 4.81 4.08
C VAL A 51 2.95 4.51 3.82
N LEU A 52 3.19 3.30 3.31
CA LEU A 52 4.48 2.90 2.76
C LEU A 52 4.87 3.80 1.58
N TYR A 53 6.17 4.14 1.49
CA TYR A 53 6.71 4.82 0.32
C TYR A 53 6.42 4.03 -0.96
N GLN A 54 6.24 4.73 -2.07
CA GLN A 54 5.99 4.12 -3.38
C GLN A 54 7.07 3.08 -3.77
N THR A 55 8.33 3.30 -3.37
CA THR A 55 9.44 2.35 -3.52
C THR A 55 9.14 1.03 -2.82
N THR A 56 8.74 1.09 -1.56
CA THR A 56 8.37 -0.07 -0.75
C THR A 56 7.18 -0.83 -1.36
N CYS A 57 6.18 -0.13 -1.89
CA CYS A 57 5.08 -0.77 -2.62
C CYS A 57 5.59 -1.57 -3.83
N ARG A 58 6.56 -1.05 -4.59
CA ARG A 58 7.16 -1.79 -5.73
C ARG A 58 7.92 -3.03 -5.28
N ASP A 59 8.66 -2.94 -4.18
CA ASP A 59 9.43 -4.07 -3.66
C ASP A 59 8.52 -5.21 -3.19
N TRP A 60 7.42 -4.89 -2.51
CA TRP A 60 6.38 -5.87 -2.16
C TRP A 60 5.75 -6.52 -3.38
N PHE A 61 5.42 -5.72 -4.40
CA PHE A 61 4.92 -6.24 -5.67
C PHE A 61 5.90 -7.18 -6.37
N ARG A 62 7.22 -6.92 -6.25
CA ARG A 62 8.25 -7.83 -6.77
C ARG A 62 8.26 -9.16 -6.00
N ARG A 63 8.11 -9.13 -4.67
CA ARG A 63 8.00 -10.36 -3.84
C ARG A 63 6.77 -11.19 -4.21
N PHE A 64 5.61 -10.55 -4.33
CA PHE A 64 4.36 -11.23 -4.72
C PHE A 64 4.46 -11.91 -6.09
N LYS A 65 5.13 -11.27 -7.07
CA LYS A 65 5.41 -11.88 -8.37
C LYS A 65 6.31 -13.12 -8.30
N ASN A 66 7.16 -13.20 -7.28
CA ASN A 66 8.04 -14.34 -7.02
C ASN A 66 7.36 -15.41 -6.15
N ASN A 67 6.04 -15.31 -5.93
CA ASN A 67 5.26 -16.18 -5.04
C ASN A 67 5.69 -16.13 -3.56
N ASP A 68 6.34 -15.04 -3.15
CA ASP A 68 6.63 -14.76 -1.74
C ASP A 68 5.50 -13.90 -1.16
N PHE A 69 4.61 -14.56 -0.41
CA PHE A 69 3.41 -13.96 0.18
C PHE A 69 3.54 -13.74 1.68
N ASP A 70 4.74 -13.88 2.26
CA ASP A 70 4.96 -13.65 3.68
C ASP A 70 4.95 -12.14 3.98
N VAL A 71 3.77 -11.65 4.36
CA VAL A 71 3.51 -10.24 4.75
C VAL A 71 4.14 -9.89 6.10
N ASN A 72 4.42 -10.92 6.91
CA ASN A 72 5.21 -10.76 8.12
C ASN A 72 6.67 -10.68 7.69
N ASN A 73 7.22 -9.48 7.82
CA ASN A 73 8.65 -9.31 7.57
C ASN A 73 9.39 -10.19 8.58
N LYS A 74 10.01 -11.27 8.11
CA LYS A 74 11.19 -11.80 8.76
C LYS A 74 12.25 -10.73 8.55
N GLU A 75 12.32 -9.75 9.44
CA GLU A 75 13.47 -8.84 9.47
C GLU A 75 14.72 -9.71 9.37
N PRO A 76 15.61 -9.52 8.37
CA PRO A 76 16.95 -10.02 8.54
C PRO A 76 17.45 -9.32 9.80
N ALA A 77 17.74 -10.12 10.83
CA ALA A 77 18.24 -9.66 12.12
C ALA A 77 19.18 -8.48 11.88
N GLU A 78 18.85 -7.38 12.55
CA GLU A 78 19.66 -6.18 12.68
C GLU A 78 21.13 -6.59 12.70
N LYS A 79 21.87 -6.29 11.62
CA LYS A 79 23.32 -6.41 11.67
C LYS A 79 23.80 -5.25 12.51
N VAL A 80 24.05 -5.59 13.78
CA VAL A 80 24.82 -4.85 14.79
C VAL A 80 26.06 -4.21 14.16
#